data_AF-A0A0R3RMU9-F1
#
_entry.id   AF-A0A0R3RMU9-F1
#
_cell.length_a   1.000
_cell.length_b   1.000
_cell.length_c   1.000
_cell.angle_alpha   90.00
_cell.angle_beta   90.00
_cell.angle_gamma   90.00
#
_symmetry.space_group_name_H-M   'P 1'
#
loop_
_entity.id
_entity.type
_entity.pdbx_description
1 polymer ?
#
loop_
_entity_poly.entity_id
_entity_poly.type
_entity_poly.pdbx_seq_one_letter_code
_entity_poly.pdbx_strand_id
1 'polypeptide(L)'
;LFQKSLFLACHNYWHVALYYIELGRYDEALSYYDREIKERMKSGAMLDIVDASSILFRFEMEGISIGNRWKALLPLVQSHLHDHILAFNDAHIRMVIEGCNDNIMRKSHCDSVASFIDNNSGDNNERTRNLGKPICDAITSYYSGDYHKVVQTLAPIRHNVYNIGGSNAQVSLQYLLYNYHKVTCTENLPQYLLIYTDIYVIHVNIYFKML
;
A
#
# COMPACT_ATOMS: atom_id res chain seq x y z
N LEU A 1 -20.26 -9.53 20.34
CA LEU A 1 -19.91 -8.09 20.35
C LEU A 1 -18.40 -7.84 20.53
N PHE A 2 -17.70 -8.56 21.43
CA PHE A 2 -16.24 -8.43 21.63
C PHE A 2 -15.36 -8.77 20.40
N GLN A 3 -15.85 -9.58 19.46
CA GLN A 3 -15.06 -10.00 18.30
C GLN A 3 -14.95 -8.93 17.20
N LYS A 4 -15.91 -7.99 17.09
CA LYS A 4 -15.88 -6.90 16.09
C LYS A 4 -14.82 -5.83 16.39
N SER A 5 -14.44 -5.67 17.66
CA SER A 5 -13.40 -4.73 18.10
C SER A 5 -11.99 -5.19 17.72
N LEU A 6 -11.73 -6.51 17.72
CA LEU A 6 -10.41 -7.05 17.39
C LEU A 6 -10.04 -6.83 15.92
N PHE A 7 -10.98 -6.98 14.98
CA PHE A 7 -10.70 -6.84 13.54
C PHE A 7 -10.27 -5.44 13.11
N LEU A 8 -10.62 -4.42 13.88
CA LEU A 8 -10.26 -3.01 13.60
C LEU A 8 -9.11 -2.52 14.48
N ALA A 9 -8.66 -3.32 15.45
CA ALA A 9 -7.61 -2.90 16.38
C ALA A 9 -6.30 -2.61 15.64
N CYS A 10 -5.89 -3.48 14.70
CA CYS A 10 -4.71 -3.25 13.87
C CYS A 10 -4.85 -1.95 13.08
N HIS A 11 -5.98 -1.80 12.40
CA HIS A 11 -6.29 -0.62 11.61
C HIS A 11 -6.29 0.69 12.42
N ASN A 12 -6.80 0.67 13.65
CA ASN A 12 -6.76 1.84 14.52
C ASN A 12 -5.32 2.21 14.91
N TYR A 13 -4.48 1.22 15.24
CA TYR A 13 -3.06 1.48 15.51
C TYR A 13 -2.29 1.92 14.27
N TRP A 14 -2.70 1.45 13.09
CA TRP A 14 -2.19 1.96 11.81
C TRP A 14 -2.47 3.45 11.64
N HIS A 15 -3.69 3.92 11.91
CA HIS A 15 -4.02 5.36 11.90
C HIS A 15 -3.19 6.14 12.91
N VAL A 16 -2.98 5.59 14.11
CA VAL A 16 -2.13 6.22 15.13
C VAL A 16 -0.68 6.35 14.63
N ALA A 17 -0.12 5.29 14.04
CA ALA A 17 1.21 5.33 13.46
C ALA A 17 1.31 6.37 12.32
N LEU A 18 0.29 6.43 11.46
CA LEU A 18 0.21 7.40 10.37
C LEU A 18 0.22 8.84 10.90
N TYR A 19 -0.56 9.13 11.95
CA TYR A 19 -0.53 10.44 12.61
C TYR A 19 0.87 10.82 13.10
N TYR A 20 1.62 9.87 13.67
CA TYR A 20 3.00 10.14 14.10
C TYR A 20 3.98 10.36 12.92
N ILE A 21 3.77 9.67 11.78
CA ILE A 21 4.52 9.97 10.54
C ILE A 21 4.27 11.42 10.11
N GLU A 22 3.01 11.89 10.12
CA GLU A 22 2.67 13.26 9.72
C GLU A 22 3.30 14.33 10.62
N LEU A 23 3.53 14.00 11.90
CA LEU A 23 4.23 14.87 12.84
C LEU A 23 5.76 14.82 12.71
N GLY A 24 6.31 13.99 11.82
CA GLY A 24 7.75 13.73 11.73
C GLY A 24 8.31 12.93 12.91
N ARG A 25 7.44 12.30 13.72
CA ARG A 25 7.77 11.54 14.93
C ARG A 25 7.93 10.05 14.58
N TYR A 26 8.96 9.77 13.79
CA TYR A 26 9.14 8.46 13.15
C TYR A 26 9.47 7.33 14.15
N ASP A 27 10.20 7.62 15.22
CA ASP A 27 10.51 6.63 16.25
C ASP A 27 9.24 6.16 16.98
N GLU A 28 8.34 7.08 17.30
CA GLU A 28 7.05 6.75 17.88
C GLU A 28 6.19 5.95 16.90
N ALA A 29 6.10 6.38 15.65
CA ALA A 29 5.37 5.66 14.61
C ALA A 29 5.89 4.21 14.44
N LEU A 30 7.22 4.02 14.38
CA LEU A 30 7.85 2.71 14.33
C LEU A 30 7.55 1.88 15.58
N SER A 31 7.50 2.50 16.75
CA SER A 31 7.17 1.79 18.00
C SER A 31 5.74 1.22 17.97
N TYR A 32 4.79 1.91 17.35
CA TYR A 32 3.42 1.40 17.14
C TYR A 32 3.40 0.25 16.13
N TYR A 33 4.20 0.34 15.07
CA TYR A 33 4.37 -0.77 14.14
C TYR A 33 4.85 -2.02 14.89
N ASP A 34 5.96 -1.91 15.63
CA ASP A 34 6.60 -3.06 16.27
C ASP A 34 5.76 -3.68 17.38
N ARG A 35 5.09 -2.85 18.19
CA ARG A 35 4.33 -3.33 19.36
C ARG A 35 2.92 -3.79 19.03
N GLU A 36 2.26 -3.14 18.08
CA GLU A 36 0.82 -3.32 17.88
C GLU A 36 0.49 -3.95 16.52
N ILE A 37 0.99 -3.37 15.42
CA ILE A 37 0.66 -3.81 14.05
C ILE A 37 1.30 -5.16 13.74
N LYS A 38 2.61 -5.29 14.01
CA LYS A 38 3.38 -6.52 13.79
C LYS A 38 2.85 -7.73 14.58
N GLU A 39 2.32 -7.49 15.77
CA GLU A 39 1.74 -8.57 16.58
C GLU A 39 0.36 -8.99 16.05
N ARG A 40 -0.44 -8.04 15.56
CA ARG A 40 -1.79 -8.32 15.06
C ARG A 40 -1.81 -8.95 13.67
N MET A 41 -0.88 -8.57 12.78
CA MET A 41 -0.78 -9.18 11.45
C MET A 41 -0.54 -10.69 11.47
N LYS A 42 -0.07 -11.25 12.60
CA LYS A 42 0.03 -12.70 12.81
C LYS A 42 -1.32 -13.43 12.74
N SER A 43 -2.44 -12.70 12.83
CA SER A 43 -3.77 -13.22 12.57
C SER A 43 -3.92 -13.80 11.16
N GLY A 44 -3.09 -13.35 10.21
CA GLY A 44 -3.20 -13.66 8.78
C GLY A 44 -4.38 -12.96 8.10
N ALA A 45 -5.11 -12.08 8.80
CA ALA A 45 -6.19 -11.33 8.18
C ALA A 45 -5.62 -10.38 7.12
N MET A 46 -6.20 -10.39 5.92
CA MET A 46 -5.75 -9.54 4.82
C MET A 46 -5.75 -8.05 5.15
N LEU A 47 -6.69 -7.58 5.98
CA LEU A 47 -6.70 -6.18 6.43
C LEU A 47 -5.43 -5.84 7.23
N ASP A 48 -5.01 -6.72 8.14
CA ASP A 48 -3.81 -6.48 8.95
C ASP A 48 -2.54 -6.52 8.09
N ILE A 49 -2.50 -7.36 7.05
CA ILE A 49 -1.41 -7.43 6.07
C ILE A 49 -1.33 -6.15 5.22
N VAL A 50 -2.48 -5.63 4.77
CA VAL A 50 -2.58 -4.35 4.06
C VAL A 50 -2.11 -3.19 4.95
N ASP A 51 -2.57 -3.14 6.20
CA ASP A 51 -2.17 -2.11 7.16
C ASP A 51 -0.65 -2.14 7.39
N ALA A 52 -0.10 -3.32 7.68
CA ALA A 52 1.33 -3.50 7.92
C ALA A 52 2.19 -3.16 6.69
N SER A 53 1.78 -3.57 5.49
CA SER A 53 2.53 -3.27 4.26
C SER A 53 2.48 -1.79 3.90
N SER A 54 1.31 -1.17 3.98
CA SER A 54 1.15 0.25 3.65
C SER A 54 1.96 1.18 4.55
N ILE A 55 2.03 0.92 5.86
CA ILE A 55 2.83 1.77 6.77
C ILE A 55 4.34 1.55 6.59
N LEU A 56 4.80 0.32 6.32
CA LEU A 56 6.21 0.06 6.01
C LEU A 56 6.65 0.80 4.75
N PHE A 57 5.81 0.77 3.72
CA PHE A 57 6.08 1.50 2.49
C PHE A 57 6.21 3.01 2.74
N ARG A 58 5.37 3.59 3.60
CA ARG A 58 5.47 5.01 4.01
C ARG A 58 6.79 5.31 4.71
N PHE A 59 7.23 4.47 5.64
CA PHE A 59 8.53 4.64 6.28
C PHE A 59 9.67 4.65 5.26
N GLU A 60 9.67 3.74 4.29
CA GLU A 60 10.68 3.73 3.23
C GLU A 60 10.66 5.01 2.38
N MET A 61 9.46 5.53 2.04
CA MET A 61 9.32 6.78 1.30
C MET A 61 9.83 7.99 2.07
N GLU A 62 9.71 7.99 3.40
CA GLU A 62 10.29 9.02 4.28
C GLU A 62 11.79 8.80 4.56
N GLY A 63 12.43 7.83 3.91
CA GLY A 63 13.84 7.51 4.10
C GLY A 63 14.17 6.82 5.43
N ILE A 64 13.15 6.31 6.14
CA ILE A 64 13.30 5.65 7.43
C ILE A 64 13.68 4.18 7.22
N SER A 65 14.74 3.75 7.92
CA SER A 65 15.19 2.36 7.85
C SER A 65 14.23 1.41 8.57
N ILE A 66 13.58 0.55 7.79
CA ILE A 66 12.63 -0.45 8.30
C ILE A 66 13.27 -1.81 8.65
N GLY A 67 14.57 -2.00 8.37
CA GLY A 67 15.29 -3.24 8.66
C GLY A 67 14.67 -4.48 8.01
N ASN A 68 14.46 -5.55 8.79
CA ASN A 68 13.94 -6.84 8.29
C ASN A 68 12.39 -6.94 8.33
N ARG A 69 11.66 -5.84 8.52
CA ARG A 69 10.21 -5.88 8.77
C ARG A 69 9.41 -6.45 7.60
N TRP A 70 9.82 -6.21 6.35
CA TRP A 70 9.21 -6.85 5.18
C TRP A 70 9.21 -8.38 5.26
N LYS A 71 10.31 -8.99 5.73
CA LYS A 71 10.46 -10.45 5.79
C LYS A 71 9.40 -11.12 6.68
N ALA A 72 8.85 -10.40 7.66
CA ALA A 72 7.81 -10.93 8.53
C ALA A 72 6.45 -11.04 7.82
N LEU A 73 6.22 -10.27 6.75
CA LEU A 73 4.99 -10.31 5.95
C LEU A 73 5.06 -11.35 4.83
N LEU A 74 6.26 -11.74 4.41
CA LEU A 74 6.48 -12.59 3.24
C LEU A 74 5.74 -13.95 3.32
N PRO A 75 5.78 -14.70 4.43
CA PRO A 75 5.02 -15.95 4.54
C PRO A 75 3.51 -15.74 4.58
N LEU A 76 3.05 -14.57 5.07
CA LEU A 76 1.62 -14.24 5.16
C LEU A 76 1.05 -13.95 3.78
N VAL A 77 1.75 -13.20 2.93
CA VAL A 77 1.27 -12.92 1.57
C VAL A 77 1.33 -14.15 0.65
N GLN A 78 2.22 -15.11 0.93
CA GLN A 78 2.37 -16.32 0.13
C GLN A 78 1.07 -17.13 0.02
N SER A 79 0.27 -17.19 1.10
CA SER A 79 -1.03 -17.89 1.08
C SER A 79 -2.11 -17.18 0.27
N HIS A 80 -1.89 -15.92 -0.12
CA HIS A 80 -2.89 -15.06 -0.77
C HIS A 80 -2.56 -14.71 -2.22
N LEU A 81 -1.47 -15.25 -2.79
CA LEU A 81 -1.00 -14.90 -4.14
C LEU A 81 -2.01 -15.17 -5.26
N HIS A 82 -3.00 -16.03 -5.02
CA HIS A 82 -3.97 -16.49 -6.02
C HIS A 82 -5.41 -16.08 -5.68
N ASP A 83 -5.62 -15.36 -4.58
CA ASP A 83 -6.95 -15.02 -4.09
C ASP A 83 -7.67 -14.05 -5.02
N HIS A 84 -6.96 -12.98 -5.43
CA HIS A 84 -7.44 -11.92 -6.31
C HIS A 84 -8.84 -11.39 -5.94
N ILE A 85 -9.20 -11.38 -4.65
CA ILE A 85 -10.52 -10.95 -4.17
C ILE A 85 -10.71 -9.45 -4.40
N LEU A 86 -9.65 -8.67 -4.22
CA LEU A 86 -9.62 -7.22 -4.46
C LEU A 86 -8.29 -6.83 -5.11
N ALA A 87 -8.35 -6.10 -6.22
CA ALA A 87 -7.17 -5.48 -6.86
C ALA A 87 -6.31 -4.67 -5.86
N PHE A 88 -6.97 -4.05 -4.89
CA PHE A 88 -6.33 -3.32 -3.79
C PHE A 88 -5.40 -4.20 -2.94
N ASN A 89 -5.81 -5.45 -2.64
CA ASN A 89 -4.99 -6.38 -1.88
C ASN A 89 -3.76 -6.83 -2.70
N ASP A 90 -3.94 -7.08 -4.00
CA ASP A 90 -2.85 -7.45 -4.90
C ASP A 90 -1.73 -6.39 -4.93
N ALA A 91 -2.07 -5.10 -4.89
CA ALA A 91 -1.09 -4.03 -4.80
C ALA A 91 -0.25 -4.10 -3.50
N HIS A 92 -0.87 -4.40 -2.37
CA HIS A 92 -0.19 -4.52 -1.07
C HIS A 92 0.66 -5.80 -0.99
N ILE A 93 0.17 -6.91 -1.56
CA ILE A 93 0.95 -8.14 -1.75
C ILE A 93 2.20 -7.84 -2.58
N ARG A 94 2.04 -7.11 -3.70
CA ARG A 94 3.16 -6.68 -4.53
C ARG A 94 4.18 -5.86 -3.74
N MET A 95 3.76 -4.90 -2.91
CA MET A 95 4.68 -4.13 -2.04
C MET A 95 5.54 -5.04 -1.16
N VAL A 96 4.93 -6.03 -0.50
CA VAL A 96 5.66 -6.98 0.36
C VAL A 96 6.69 -7.78 -0.43
N ILE A 97 6.29 -8.30 -1.59
CA ILE A 97 7.16 -9.10 -2.46
C ILE A 97 8.38 -8.29 -2.91
N GLU A 98 8.15 -7.05 -3.36
CA GLU A 98 9.23 -6.17 -3.82
C GLU A 98 10.12 -5.69 -2.68
N GLY A 99 9.53 -5.35 -1.53
CA GLY A 99 10.28 -4.99 -0.32
C GLY A 99 11.17 -6.13 0.21
N CYS A 100 10.85 -7.39 -0.11
CA CYS A 100 11.71 -8.54 0.16
C CYS A 100 12.67 -8.89 -0.98
N ASN A 101 12.53 -8.27 -2.16
CA ASN A 101 13.24 -8.61 -3.38
C ASN A 101 13.13 -10.11 -3.77
N ASP A 102 11.94 -10.70 -3.61
CA ASP A 102 11.70 -12.11 -3.91
C ASP A 102 11.27 -12.30 -5.37
N ASN A 103 12.21 -12.65 -6.25
CA ASN A 103 11.97 -12.83 -7.68
C ASN A 103 11.01 -13.99 -7.99
N ILE A 104 11.01 -15.06 -7.18
CA ILE A 104 10.20 -16.25 -7.42
C ILE A 104 8.74 -15.93 -7.13
N MET A 105 8.47 -15.34 -5.97
CA MET A 105 7.13 -14.89 -5.63
C MET A 105 6.66 -13.73 -6.51
N ARG A 106 7.58 -12.86 -6.96
CA ARG A 106 7.26 -11.82 -7.94
C ARG A 106 6.67 -12.43 -9.20
N LYS A 107 7.37 -13.40 -9.78
CA LYS A 107 6.93 -14.11 -10.98
C LYS A 107 5.61 -14.84 -10.74
N SER A 108 5.49 -15.60 -9.64
CA SER A 108 4.26 -16.33 -9.32
C SER A 108 3.05 -15.41 -9.20
N HIS A 109 3.20 -14.24 -8.56
CA HIS A 109 2.13 -13.25 -8.44
C HIS A 109 1.79 -12.56 -9.76
N CYS A 110 2.79 -12.29 -10.62
CA CYS A 110 2.53 -11.78 -11.98
C CYS A 110 1.70 -12.79 -12.79
N ASP A 111 2.11 -14.05 -12.77
CA ASP A 111 1.47 -15.12 -13.53
C ASP A 111 0.04 -15.38 -13.00
N SER A 112 -0.19 -15.32 -11.69
CA SER A 112 -1.52 -15.47 -11.08
C SER A 112 -2.46 -14.31 -11.42
N VAL A 113 -1.99 -13.05 -11.33
CA VAL A 113 -2.77 -11.87 -11.75
C VAL A 113 -3.14 -11.95 -13.23
N ALA A 114 -2.20 -12.33 -14.10
CA ALA A 114 -2.48 -12.49 -15.53
C ALA A 114 -3.53 -13.58 -15.79
N SER A 115 -3.38 -14.74 -15.14
CA SER A 115 -4.35 -15.84 -15.22
C SER A 115 -5.74 -15.42 -14.71
N PHE A 116 -5.81 -14.68 -13.60
CA PHE A 116 -7.08 -14.16 -13.08
C PHE A 116 -7.75 -13.23 -14.08
N ILE A 117 -6.97 -12.31 -14.66
CA ILE A 117 -7.42 -11.37 -15.68
C ILE A 117 -7.98 -12.13 -16.90
N ASP A 118 -7.28 -13.12 -17.42
CA ASP A 118 -7.64 -13.79 -18.69
C ASP A 118 -8.78 -14.81 -18.54
N ASN A 119 -8.92 -15.44 -17.37
CA ASN A 119 -9.85 -16.55 -17.16
C ASN A 119 -11.11 -16.19 -16.37
N ASN A 120 -11.27 -14.93 -15.94
CA ASN A 120 -12.43 -14.48 -15.16
C ASN A 120 -13.08 -13.24 -15.78
N SER A 121 -14.23 -12.85 -15.22
CA SER A 121 -14.97 -11.63 -15.60
C SER A 121 -15.64 -11.01 -14.37
N GLY A 122 -16.23 -9.82 -14.54
CA GLY A 122 -16.91 -9.07 -13.48
C GLY A 122 -16.10 -7.91 -12.92
N ASP A 123 -16.72 -7.12 -12.05
CA ASP A 123 -16.22 -5.83 -11.59
C ASP A 123 -14.78 -5.86 -11.08
N ASN A 124 -14.43 -6.86 -10.26
CA ASN A 124 -13.07 -6.97 -9.73
C ASN A 124 -12.07 -7.39 -10.81
N ASN A 125 -12.45 -8.25 -11.78
CA ASN A 125 -11.59 -8.57 -12.91
C ASN A 125 -11.25 -7.32 -13.73
N GLU A 126 -12.27 -6.48 -14.01
CA GLU A 126 -12.08 -5.22 -14.72
C GLU A 126 -11.21 -4.24 -13.92
N ARG A 127 -11.43 -4.12 -12.60
CA ARG A 127 -10.58 -3.29 -11.72
C ARG A 127 -9.15 -3.80 -11.66
N THR A 128 -8.93 -5.12 -11.55
CA THR A 128 -7.60 -5.71 -11.59
C THR A 128 -6.92 -5.47 -12.93
N ARG A 129 -7.63 -5.61 -14.05
CA ARG A 129 -7.09 -5.34 -15.40
C ARG A 129 -6.68 -3.87 -15.57
N ASN A 130 -7.58 -2.95 -15.23
CA ASN A 130 -7.44 -1.54 -15.58
C ASN A 130 -6.70 -0.69 -14.54
N LEU A 131 -6.67 -1.13 -13.27
CA LEU A 131 -6.05 -0.39 -12.16
C LEU A 131 -5.04 -1.26 -11.42
N GLY A 132 -5.45 -2.44 -10.96
CA GLY A 132 -4.62 -3.31 -10.11
C GLY A 132 -3.29 -3.71 -10.75
N LYS A 133 -3.33 -4.26 -11.96
CA LYS A 133 -2.14 -4.70 -12.69
C LYS A 133 -1.19 -3.52 -12.99
N PRO A 134 -1.64 -2.39 -13.58
CA PRO A 134 -0.77 -1.22 -13.74
C PRO A 134 -0.13 -0.73 -12.42
N ILE A 135 -0.88 -0.75 -11.31
CA ILE A 135 -0.33 -0.37 -10.00
C ILE A 135 0.73 -1.38 -9.54
N CYS A 136 0.49 -2.68 -9.69
CA CYS A 136 1.50 -3.70 -9.39
C CYS A 136 2.77 -3.53 -10.24
N ASP A 137 2.61 -3.28 -11.55
CA ASP A 137 3.72 -3.04 -12.47
C ASP A 137 4.51 -1.77 -12.07
N ALA A 138 3.82 -0.72 -11.63
CA ALA A 138 4.43 0.50 -11.14
C ALA A 138 5.20 0.29 -9.84
N ILE A 139 4.68 -0.50 -8.89
CA ILE A 139 5.40 -0.86 -7.66
C ILE A 139 6.69 -1.60 -7.99
N THR A 140 6.66 -2.61 -8.88
CA THR A 140 7.88 -3.28 -9.35
C THR A 140 8.87 -2.30 -9.97
N SER A 141 8.40 -1.37 -10.81
CA SER A 141 9.25 -0.35 -11.45
C SER A 141 9.88 0.61 -10.43
N TYR A 142 9.14 0.96 -9.36
CA TYR A 142 9.65 1.78 -8.27
C TYR A 142 10.81 1.10 -7.55
N TYR A 143 10.64 -0.17 -7.17
CA TYR A 143 11.69 -0.94 -6.49
C TYR A 143 12.89 -1.26 -7.40
N SER A 144 12.74 -1.22 -8.73
CA SER A 144 13.86 -1.31 -9.67
C SER A 144 14.54 0.05 -9.96
N GLY A 145 14.07 1.15 -9.37
CA GLY A 145 14.58 2.50 -9.62
C GLY A 145 14.18 3.11 -10.97
N ASP A 146 13.24 2.49 -11.70
CA ASP A 146 12.74 3.00 -12.99
C ASP A 146 11.54 3.93 -12.77
N TYR A 147 11.82 5.09 -12.18
CA TYR A 147 10.81 6.08 -11.82
C TYR A 147 10.11 6.70 -13.03
N HIS A 148 10.77 6.75 -14.19
CA HIS A 148 10.14 7.19 -15.43
C HIS A 148 8.98 6.26 -15.80
N LYS A 149 9.21 4.94 -15.74
CA LYS A 149 8.19 3.95 -16.02
C LYS A 149 7.07 3.95 -14.98
N VAL A 150 7.36 4.24 -13.70
CA VAL A 150 6.32 4.47 -12.67
C VAL A 150 5.36 5.57 -13.13
N VAL A 151 5.90 6.74 -13.49
CA VAL A 151 5.08 7.89 -13.94
C VAL A 151 4.32 7.55 -15.21
N GLN A 152 4.96 6.93 -16.20
CA GLN A 152 4.32 6.54 -17.46
C GLN A 152 3.16 5.56 -17.24
N THR A 153 3.31 4.64 -16.29
CA THR A 153 2.31 3.59 -15.99
C THR A 153 1.13 4.16 -15.20
N LEU A 154 1.39 5.04 -14.22
CA LEU A 154 0.35 5.60 -13.36
C LEU A 154 -0.36 6.82 -13.98
N ALA A 155 0.31 7.60 -14.85
CA ALA A 155 -0.26 8.82 -15.40
C ALA A 155 -1.62 8.62 -16.10
N PRO A 156 -1.84 7.59 -16.94
CA PRO A 156 -3.13 7.37 -17.60
C PRO A 156 -4.27 7.07 -16.62
N ILE A 157 -3.96 6.41 -15.51
CA ILE A 157 -4.96 5.96 -14.53
C ILE A 157 -5.12 6.89 -13.33
N ARG A 158 -4.26 7.91 -13.18
CA ARG A 158 -4.15 8.78 -11.98
C ARG A 158 -5.49 9.31 -11.47
N HIS A 159 -6.41 9.67 -12.35
CA HIS A 159 -7.72 10.23 -11.96
C HIS A 159 -8.75 9.17 -11.61
N ASN A 160 -8.45 7.89 -11.82
CA ASN A 160 -9.34 6.76 -11.58
C ASN A 160 -8.79 5.81 -10.51
N VAL A 161 -7.62 6.07 -9.96
CA VAL A 161 -6.95 5.21 -8.96
C VAL A 161 -7.85 4.99 -7.74
N TYR A 162 -8.64 5.98 -7.33
CA TYR A 162 -9.59 5.84 -6.21
C TYR A 162 -10.64 4.73 -6.44
N ASN A 163 -10.90 4.35 -7.69
CA ASN A 163 -11.79 3.25 -8.04
C ASN A 163 -11.17 1.87 -7.81
N ILE A 164 -9.94 1.74 -7.30
CA ILE A 164 -9.42 0.43 -6.91
C ILE A 164 -10.14 -0.14 -5.67
N GLY A 165 -10.77 0.73 -4.87
CA GLY A 165 -11.41 0.37 -3.60
C GLY A 165 -10.41 0.38 -2.43
N GLY A 166 -10.88 -0.01 -1.24
CA GLY A 166 -10.07 0.01 0.00
C GLY A 166 -10.14 1.33 0.77
N SER A 167 -9.19 1.54 1.68
CA SER A 167 -9.10 2.79 2.46
C SER A 167 -8.50 3.90 1.61
N ASN A 168 -9.14 5.07 1.55
CA ASN A 168 -8.63 6.19 0.75
C ASN A 168 -7.19 6.59 1.14
N ALA A 169 -6.82 6.49 2.43
CA ALA A 169 -5.47 6.80 2.92
C ALA A 169 -4.40 5.76 2.50
N GLN A 170 -4.83 4.56 2.13
CA GLN A 170 -3.96 3.53 1.54
C GLN A 170 -3.94 3.65 0.02
N VAL A 171 -5.02 4.12 -0.59
CA VAL A 171 -5.07 4.45 -2.02
C VAL A 171 -4.26 5.71 -2.34
N SER A 172 -4.15 6.68 -1.41
CA SER A 172 -3.30 7.88 -1.58
C SER A 172 -1.82 7.55 -1.79
N LEU A 173 -1.34 6.38 -1.34
CA LEU A 173 0.02 5.89 -1.62
C LEU A 173 0.33 5.76 -3.11
N GLN A 174 -0.67 5.40 -3.92
CA GLN A 174 -0.51 5.27 -5.36
C GLN A 174 -0.36 6.65 -6.02
N TYR A 175 -0.97 7.69 -5.42
CA TYR A 175 -0.71 9.08 -5.79
C TYR A 175 0.65 9.56 -5.30
N LEU A 176 1.12 9.09 -4.14
CA LEU A 176 2.45 9.37 -3.61
C LEU A 176 3.55 8.86 -4.57
N LEU A 177 3.41 7.62 -5.07
CA LEU A 177 4.29 7.03 -6.11
C LEU A 177 4.41 7.92 -7.36
N TYR A 178 3.29 8.52 -7.80
CA TYR A 178 3.27 9.43 -8.94
C TYR A 178 3.90 10.80 -8.63
N ASN A 179 3.63 11.36 -7.45
CA ASN A 179 4.05 12.72 -7.10
C ASN A 179 5.51 12.81 -6.64
N TYR A 180 6.02 11.81 -5.89
CA TYR A 180 7.38 11.81 -5.33
C TYR A 180 8.45 11.98 -6.43
N HIS A 181 8.22 11.43 -7.63
CA HIS A 181 9.21 11.47 -8.71
C HIS A 181 8.99 12.55 -9.77
N LYS A 182 7.80 13.17 -9.82
CA LYS A 182 7.64 14.43 -10.54
C LYS A 182 8.53 15.52 -9.93
N VAL A 183 8.66 15.52 -8.59
CA VAL A 183 9.48 16.48 -7.84
C VAL A 183 10.99 16.23 -8.02
N THR A 184 11.45 15.00 -8.22
CA THR A 184 12.88 14.73 -8.50
C THR A 184 13.30 15.02 -9.94
N CYS A 185 12.35 15.14 -10.88
CA CYS A 185 12.63 15.46 -12.28
C CYS A 185 12.48 16.95 -12.63
N THR A 186 11.87 17.77 -11.77
CA THR A 186 11.76 19.23 -11.94
C THR A 186 12.11 19.90 -10.63
N GLU A 187 13.17 20.71 -10.63
CA GLU A 187 13.66 21.44 -9.45
C GLU A 187 12.54 22.14 -8.67
N ASN A 188 12.61 22.00 -7.34
CA ASN A 188 11.94 22.81 -6.31
C ASN A 188 10.41 22.82 -6.26
N LEU A 189 9.82 21.76 -5.71
CA LEU A 189 8.58 21.89 -4.91
C LEU A 189 8.83 21.39 -3.48
N PRO A 190 8.37 22.14 -2.45
CA PRO A 190 8.60 21.76 -1.07
C PRO A 190 7.92 20.43 -0.72
N GLN A 191 8.65 19.62 0.05
CA GLN A 191 8.26 18.33 0.67
C GLN A 191 6.83 18.34 1.27
N TYR A 192 6.36 19.52 1.68
CA TYR A 192 5.01 19.78 2.18
C TYR A 192 3.86 19.39 1.23
N LEU A 193 4.03 19.38 -0.10
CA LEU A 193 2.93 19.07 -1.02
C LEU A 193 2.47 17.59 -0.94
N LEU A 194 3.36 16.68 -0.57
CA LEU A 194 3.07 15.25 -0.36
C LEU A 194 2.21 15.05 0.91
N ILE A 195 2.48 15.83 1.94
CA ILE A 195 1.70 15.88 3.19
C ILE A 195 0.27 16.40 2.90
N TYR A 196 0.11 17.39 2.02
CA TYR A 196 -1.21 17.96 1.70
C TYR A 196 -2.19 16.98 1.04
N THR A 197 -1.70 15.99 0.27
CA THR A 197 -2.56 14.92 -0.26
C THR A 197 -3.01 13.92 0.81
N ASP A 198 -2.20 13.69 1.85
CA ASP A 198 -2.59 12.87 3.00
C ASP A 198 -3.53 13.64 3.96
N ILE A 199 -3.29 14.95 4.18
CA ILE A 199 -4.16 15.84 5.00
C ILE A 199 -5.61 15.84 4.49
N TYR A 200 -5.85 15.95 3.17
CA TYR A 200 -7.21 15.95 2.63
C TYR A 200 -7.90 14.57 2.73
N VAL A 201 -7.14 13.49 2.69
CA VAL A 201 -7.67 12.12 2.75
C VAL A 201 -7.93 11.66 4.19
N ILE A 202 -7.13 12.14 5.14
CA ILE A 202 -7.25 11.86 6.58
C ILE A 202 -8.31 12.77 7.22
N HIS A 203 -8.35 14.07 6.90
CA HIS A 203 -9.40 14.96 7.44
C HIS A 203 -10.81 14.61 6.95
N VAL A 204 -10.96 14.16 5.70
CA VAL A 204 -12.29 13.81 5.16
C VAL A 204 -12.81 12.48 5.75
N ASN A 205 -11.94 11.55 6.17
CA ASN A 205 -12.38 10.25 6.71
C ASN A 205 -12.57 10.22 8.23
N ILE A 206 -11.84 11.03 9.02
CA ILE A 206 -12.06 11.08 10.48
C ILE A 206 -13.42 11.69 10.82
N TYR A 207 -13.91 12.64 10.01
CA TYR A 207 -15.21 13.28 10.26
C TYR A 207 -16.43 12.52 9.70
N PHE A 208 -16.28 11.62 8.71
CA PHE A 208 -17.42 10.94 8.07
C PHE A 208 -17.75 9.54 8.62
N LYS A 209 -17.05 9.04 9.64
CA LYS A 209 -17.37 7.76 10.30
C LYS A 209 -17.64 7.85 11.81
N MET A 210 -17.70 9.05 12.36
CA MET A 210 -18.11 9.31 13.76
C MET A 210 -19.51 9.93 13.88
N LEU A 211 -20.31 9.91 12.80
CA LEU A 211 -21.75 10.15 12.77
C LEU A 211 -22.43 8.97 12.06
#